data_AF-A5ZPV9-F1
#
_entry.id   AF-A5ZPV9-F1
#
_cell.length_a   1.000
_cell.length_b   1.000
_cell.length_c   1.000
_cell.angle_alpha   90.00
_cell.angle_beta   90.00
_cell.angle_gamma   90.00
#
_symmetry.space_group_name_H-M   'P 1'
#
loop_
_entity.id
_entity.type
_entity.pdbx_description
1 polymer ?
#
loop_
_entity_poly.entity_id
_entity_poly.type
_entity_poly.pdbx_seq_one_letter_code
_entity_poly.pdbx_strand_id
1 'polypeptide(L)' 'MQEYESVKQQLEKDGYKISNAEFSCLVEYAKRKVKIAGKDESYIPILLPDMVKEYFFRMGVNLETMSKMMKE' A
#
# COMPACT_ATOMS: atom_id res chain seq x y z
N MET A 1 -13.99 13.67 -0.05
CA MET A 1 -13.03 13.38 -1.13
C MET A 1 -11.95 12.51 -0.52
N GLN A 2 -11.62 11.36 -1.11
CA GLN A 2 -10.60 10.47 -0.55
C GLN A 2 -9.21 11.12 -0.70
N GLU A 3 -8.41 11.09 0.37
CA GLU A 3 -7.06 11.66 0.36
C GLU A 3 -6.18 10.86 -0.61
N TYR A 4 -5.35 11.53 -1.42
CA TYR A 4 -4.50 10.90 -2.44
C TYR A 4 -5.26 10.10 -3.51
N GLU A 5 -6.51 10.48 -3.82
CA GLU A 5 -7.34 9.79 -4.83
C GLU A 5 -6.66 9.68 -6.20
N SER A 6 -5.90 10.69 -6.63
CA SER A 6 -5.15 10.63 -7.89
C SER A 6 -4.11 9.51 -7.92
N VAL A 7 -3.47 9.23 -6.79
CA VAL A 7 -2.51 8.12 -6.64
C VAL A 7 -3.24 6.79 -6.75
N LYS A 8 -4.39 6.65 -6.09
CA LYS A 8 -5.24 5.45 -6.19
C LYS A 8 -5.66 5.17 -7.62
N GLN A 9 -6.16 6.19 -8.32
CA GLN A 9 -6.59 6.06 -9.72
C GLN A 9 -5.44 5.66 -10.64
N GLN A 10 -4.23 6.16 -10.40
CA GLN A 10 -3.06 5.73 -11.17
C GLN A 10 -2.72 4.26 -10.91
N LEU A 11 -2.71 3.83 -9.66
CA LEU A 11 -2.46 2.44 -9.29
C LEU A 11 -3.52 1.49 -9.87
N GLU A 12 -4.79 1.89 -9.89
CA GLU A 12 -5.87 1.12 -10.51
C GLU A 12 -5.67 0.98 -12.03
N LYS A 13 -5.21 2.04 -12.70
CA LYS A 13 -4.83 1.99 -14.13
C LYS A 13 -3.63 1.06 -14.37
N ASP A 14 -2.68 1.02 -13.43
CA ASP A 14 -1.52 0.13 -13.47
C ASP A 14 -1.86 -1.33 -13.11
N GLY A 15 -3.14 -1.62 -12.80
CA GLY A 15 -3.65 -2.97 -12.57
C GLY A 15 -3.78 -3.39 -11.11
N TYR A 16 -3.43 -2.51 -10.15
CA TYR A 16 -3.58 -2.79 -8.73
C TYR A 16 -5.04 -2.60 -8.28
N LYS A 17 -5.70 -3.70 -7.92
CA LYS A 17 -7.08 -3.67 -7.38
C LYS A 17 -7.07 -3.53 -5.87
N ILE A 18 -7.16 -2.30 -5.37
CA ILE A 18 -7.15 -2.01 -3.93
C ILE A 18 -8.48 -1.40 -3.48
N SER A 19 -9.06 -1.92 -2.39
CA SER A 19 -10.27 -1.35 -1.82
C SER A 19 -10.00 0.00 -1.14
N ASN A 20 -11.03 0.82 -0.97
CA ASN A 20 -10.89 2.10 -0.26
C ASN A 20 -10.42 1.92 1.19
N ALA A 21 -10.84 0.83 1.85
CA ALA A 21 -10.45 0.50 3.22
C ALA A 21 -8.95 0.15 3.31
N GLU A 22 -8.47 -0.73 2.43
CA GLU A 22 -7.05 -1.08 2.35
C GLU A 22 -6.18 0.14 2.02
N PHE A 23 -6.62 0.95 1.04
CA PHE A 23 -5.91 2.16 0.66
C PHE A 23 -5.83 3.16 1.81
N SER A 24 -6.91 3.34 2.57
CA SER A 24 -6.92 4.22 3.75
C SER A 24 -5.95 3.73 4.83
N CYS A 25 -5.87 2.41 5.06
CA CYS A 25 -4.87 1.82 5.96
C CYS A 25 -3.44 2.11 5.51
N LEU A 26 -3.16 2.03 4.19
CA LEU A 26 -1.84 2.33 3.64
C LEU A 26 -1.49 3.82 3.74
N VAL A 27 -2.46 4.72 3.56
CA VAL A 27 -2.29 6.17 3.77
C VAL A 27 -1.90 6.45 5.22
N GLU A 28 -2.63 5.88 6.18
CA GLU A 28 -2.31 6.05 7.60
C GLU A 28 -0.94 5.45 7.96
N TYR A 29 -0.56 4.34 7.31
CA TYR A 29 0.76 3.77 7.48
C TYR A 29 1.87 4.65 6.88
N ALA A 30 1.62 5.26 5.72
CA ALA A 30 2.55 6.21 5.08
C ALA A 30 2.77 7.46 5.95
N LYS A 31 1.70 8.04 6.50
CA LYS A 31 1.77 9.17 7.46
C LYS A 31 2.67 8.84 8.65
N ARG A 32 2.52 7.64 9.23
CA ARG A 32 3.39 7.18 10.33
C ARG A 32 4.86 7.06 9.89
N LYS A 33 5.14 6.47 8.72
CA LYS A 33 6.51 6.34 8.20
C LYS A 33 7.15 7.71 7.96
N VAL A 34 6.42 8.65 7.36
CA VAL A 34 6.88 10.03 7.10
C VAL A 34 7.19 10.77 8.39
N LYS A 35 6.30 10.67 9.39
CA LYS A 35 6.52 11.25 10.73
C LYS A 35 7.79 10.71 11.39
N ILE A 36 8.00 9.39 11.35
CA ILE A 36 9.20 8.74 11.92
C ILE A 36 10.47 9.18 11.17
N ALA A 37 10.38 9.34 9.85
CA ALA A 37 11.50 9.79 9.02
C ALA A 37 11.82 11.29 9.16
N GLY A 38 11.04 12.05 9.94
CA GLY A 38 11.18 13.50 10.05
C GLY A 38 10.96 14.23 8.72
N LYS A 39 10.12 13.66 7.84
CA LYS A 39 9.78 14.23 6.53
C LYS A 39 8.40 14.90 6.59
N ASP A 40 8.16 15.77 5.62
CA ASP A 40 6.89 16.45 5.44
C ASP A 40 5.87 15.55 4.71
N GLU A 41 4.57 15.79 4.91
CA GLU A 41 3.48 15.03 4.27
C GLU A 41 3.47 15.17 2.74
N SER A 42 4.10 16.20 2.17
CA SER A 42 4.36 16.30 0.73
C SER A 42 5.16 15.12 0.16
N TYR A 43 5.82 14.32 1.01
CA TYR A 43 6.50 13.09 0.62
C TYR A 43 5.53 11.91 0.42
N ILE A 44 4.34 11.95 1.00
CA ILE A 44 3.38 10.84 0.97
C ILE A 44 2.98 10.44 -0.46
N PRO A 45 2.62 11.36 -1.38
CA PRO A 45 2.28 10.99 -2.76
C PRO A 45 3.39 10.24 -3.51
N ILE A 46 4.65 10.46 -3.12
CA ILE A 46 5.83 9.80 -3.69
C ILE A 46 6.01 8.40 -3.08
N LEU A 47 5.80 8.28 -1.77
CA LEU A 47 5.96 7.04 -1.01
C LEU A 47 4.81 6.05 -1.23
N LEU A 48 3.57 6.54 -1.37
CA LEU A 48 2.36 5.74 -1.37
C LEU A 48 2.31 4.67 -2.48
N PRO A 49 2.72 4.95 -3.75
CA PRO A 49 2.77 3.94 -4.80
C PRO A 49 3.65 2.74 -4.43
N ASP A 50 4.83 2.99 -3.86
CA ASP A 50 5.76 1.93 -3.47
C ASP A 50 5.23 1.12 -2.29
N MET A 51 4.54 1.76 -1.34
CA MET A 51 3.89 1.07 -0.23
C MET A 51 2.75 0.16 -0.69
N VAL A 52 1.98 0.57 -1.71
CA VAL A 52 0.94 -0.29 -2.31
C VAL A 52 1.58 -1.48 -3.00
N LYS A 53 2.65 -1.29 -3.77
CA LYS A 53 3.40 -2.40 -4.38
C LYS A 53 3.95 -3.37 -3.34
N GLU A 54 4.52 -2.85 -2.25
CA GLU A 54 5.04 -3.64 -1.13
C GLU A 54 3.92 -4.46 -0.46
N TYR A 55 2.73 -3.86 -0.28
CA TYR A 55 1.56 -4.56 0.27
C TYR A 55 1.17 -5.78 -0.58
N PHE A 56 1.04 -5.62 -1.90
CA PHE A 56 0.71 -6.73 -2.80
C PHE A 56 1.82 -7.79 -2.84
N PHE A 57 3.09 -7.37 -2.83
CA PHE A 57 4.22 -8.29 -2.77
C PHE A 57 4.16 -9.16 -1.50
N ARG A 58 3.96 -8.54 -0.33
CA ARG A 58 3.84 -9.24 0.96
C ARG A 58 2.64 -10.17 0.99
N MET A 59 1.51 -9.74 0.42
CA MET A 59 0.33 -10.60 0.29
C MET A 59 0.64 -11.86 -0.53
N GLY A 60 1.34 -11.73 -1.66
CA GLY A 60 1.77 -12.86 -2.47
C GLY A 60 2.69 -13.83 -1.71
N VAL A 61 3.70 -13.30 -1.00
CA VAL A 61 4.61 -14.12 -0.18
C VAL A 61 3.86 -14.86 0.93
N ASN A 62 2.92 -14.18 1.61
CA ASN A 62 2.13 -14.78 2.67
C ASN A 62 1.22 -15.89 2.15
N LEU A 63 0.57 -15.69 0.99
CA LEU A 63 -0.28 -16.70 0.35
C LEU A 63 0.53 -17.95 -0.04
N GLU A 64 1.73 -17.78 -0.60
CA GLU A 64 2.60 -18.91 -0.94
C GLU A 64 3.03 -19.67 0.33
N THR A 65 3.40 -18.94 1.38
CA THR A 65 3.78 -19.53 2.68
C THR A 65 2.62 -20.35 3.26
N MET A 66 1.41 -19.78 3.25
CA MET A 66 0.20 -20.48 3.69
C MET A 66 -0.12 -21.71 2.84
N SER A 67 0.07 -21.63 1.52
CA SER A 67 -0.14 -22.78 0.62
C SER A 67 0.79 -23.93 0.93
N LYS A 68 2.06 -23.66 1.28
CA LYS A 68 3.01 -24.70 1.69
C LYS A 68 2.63 -25.33 3.02
N MET A 69 2.28 -24.51 4.02
CA MET A 69 1.85 -25.01 5.34
C MET A 69 0.58 -25.87 5.29
N MET A 70 -0.32 -25.66 4.33
CA MET A 70 -1.54 -26.49 4.18
C MET A 70 -1.30 -27.80 3.41
N LYS A 71 -0.15 -27.96 2.76
CA LYS A 71 0.21 -29.18 2.01
C LYS A 71 1.06 -30.15 2.84
N GLU A 72 1.59 -29.69 3.98
CA GLU A 72 2.28 -30.48 5.00
C GLU A 72 1.27 -31.02 6.03
#